data_AF-A0A8C9ZY87-F1
#
_entry.id   AF-A0A8C9ZY87-F1
#
_cell.length_a   1.000
_cell.length_b   1.000
_cell.length_c   1.000
_cell.angle_alpha   90.00
_cell.angle_beta   90.00
_cell.angle_gamma   90.00
#
_symmetry.space_group_name_H-M   'P 1'
#
loop_
_entity.id
_entity.type
_entity.pdbx_description
1 polymer ?
#
loop_
_entity_poly.entity_id
_entity_poly.type
_entity_poly.pdbx_seq_one_letter_code
_entity_poly.pdbx_strand_id
1 'polypeptide(L)'
;MSLIWAGCPLPSCLCVGVLNSSGFLRTMVNCSPDVTVNPGEDVPLQCQASINAEIILVKWSRPDLKSNKYVFFLRENRPYEKYQLPSYRGRVNLSDPEMKDGNVSVVLKNVSVYDTGTYECRGCKGWGDS
;
A
#
# COMPACT_ATOMS: atom_id res chain seq x y z
N MET A 1 19.50 -16.59 -18.04
CA MET A 1 20.68 -15.71 -17.94
C MET A 1 20.28 -14.54 -17.08
N SER A 2 20.71 -14.54 -15.82
CA SER A 2 20.39 -13.47 -14.86
C SER A 2 21.60 -12.54 -14.77
N LEU A 3 21.36 -11.26 -14.97
CA LEU A 3 22.28 -10.19 -14.55
C LEU A 3 21.66 -9.56 -13.30
N ILE A 4 22.44 -9.55 -12.22
CA ILE A 4 22.11 -9.00 -10.90
C ILE A 4 22.62 -7.54 -10.86
N TRP A 5 22.24 -6.79 -9.80
CA TRP A 5 22.56 -5.41 -9.40
C TRP A 5 21.51 -4.37 -9.86
N ALA A 6 20.93 -3.53 -9.00
CA ALA A 6 21.52 -2.79 -7.88
C ALA A 6 20.73 -2.89 -6.56
N GLY A 7 21.47 -2.91 -5.44
CA GLY A 7 20.91 -2.63 -4.12
C GLY A 7 20.51 -1.15 -4.02
N CYS A 8 19.36 -0.88 -3.41
CA CYS A 8 18.95 0.47 -3.05
C CYS A 8 19.69 0.86 -1.75
N PRO A 9 20.55 1.91 -1.73
CA PRO A 9 21.10 2.45 -0.51
C PRO A 9 19.96 3.14 0.27
N LEU A 10 20.09 3.19 1.60
CA LEU A 10 19.12 3.69 2.57
C LEU A 10 18.59 5.15 2.33
N PRO A 11 17.70 5.67 3.19
CA PRO A 11 16.35 6.13 2.89
C PRO A 11 16.29 7.63 2.52
N SER A 12 15.90 7.98 1.30
CA SER A 12 15.51 9.37 1.00
C SER A 12 14.65 9.47 -0.25
N CYS A 13 13.34 9.62 -0.08
CA CYS A 13 12.54 10.42 -1.01
C CYS A 13 12.54 11.85 -0.48
N LEU A 14 13.55 12.63 -0.89
CA LEU A 14 13.48 14.09 -0.86
C LEU A 14 12.63 14.54 -2.04
N CYS A 15 11.43 15.06 -1.80
CA CYS A 15 10.87 16.09 -2.65
C CYS A 15 11.16 17.42 -1.97
N VAL A 16 12.07 18.22 -2.55
CA VAL A 16 12.25 19.61 -2.16
C VAL A 16 11.03 20.40 -2.60
N GLY A 17 10.38 21.04 -1.63
CA GLY A 17 9.39 22.09 -1.82
C GLY A 17 9.16 22.79 -0.49
N VAL A 18 9.75 23.98 -0.31
CA VAL A 18 9.45 24.91 0.81
C VAL A 18 8.75 26.12 0.19
N LEU A 19 7.62 26.60 0.73
CA LEU A 19 7.42 27.71 1.68
C LEU A 19 5.89 27.72 2.02
N ASN A 20 5.33 28.02 3.21
CA ASN A 20 5.72 28.83 4.35
C ASN A 20 4.87 28.47 5.60
N SER A 21 5.46 28.64 6.79
CA SER A 21 4.86 28.75 8.15
C SER A 21 3.76 27.76 8.61
N SER A 22 4.11 26.97 9.63
CA SER A 22 3.25 26.18 10.53
C SER A 22 2.84 24.78 10.05
N GLY A 23 3.72 23.80 10.30
CA GLY A 23 3.38 22.37 10.35
C GLY A 23 4.03 21.51 9.26
N PHE A 24 4.95 20.63 9.65
CA PHE A 24 5.40 19.54 8.78
C PHE A 24 4.38 18.40 8.82
N LEU A 25 3.77 18.06 7.68
CA LEU A 25 3.13 16.76 7.53
C LEU A 25 4.23 15.72 7.28
N ARG A 26 4.51 14.87 8.27
CA ARG A 26 5.34 13.67 8.07
C ARG A 26 4.54 12.68 7.22
N THR A 27 4.90 12.54 5.95
CA THR A 27 4.45 11.41 5.13
C THR A 27 5.54 10.34 5.15
N MET A 28 5.34 9.28 5.93
CA MET A 28 6.21 8.10 5.86
C MET A 28 5.80 7.29 4.63
N VAL A 29 6.57 7.41 3.56
CA VAL A 29 6.49 6.48 2.42
C VAL A 29 7.33 5.27 2.80
N ASN A 30 6.67 4.20 3.25
CA ASN A 30 7.35 2.94 3.52
C ASN A 30 7.67 2.28 2.17
N CYS A 31 8.91 2.40 1.71
CA CYS A 31 9.37 1.74 0.48
C CYS A 31 9.49 0.25 0.77
N SER A 32 8.54 -0.57 0.31
CA SER A 32 8.65 -2.02 0.39
C SER A 32 9.76 -2.51 -0.56
N PRO A 33 10.50 -3.57 -0.21
CA PRO A 33 11.47 -4.17 -1.14
C PRO A 33 10.77 -4.65 -2.42
N ASP A 34 11.49 -4.63 -3.54
CA ASP A 34 11.01 -5.23 -4.78
C ASP A 34 10.82 -6.73 -4.57
N VAL A 35 9.63 -7.23 -4.91
CA VAL A 35 9.29 -8.66 -4.77
C VAL A 35 9.12 -9.27 -6.15
N THR A 36 9.84 -10.36 -6.40
CA THR A 36 9.67 -11.17 -7.62
C THR A 36 8.88 -12.42 -7.25
N VAL A 37 7.80 -12.67 -7.98
CA VAL A 37 6.87 -13.79 -7.74
C VAL A 37 6.53 -14.43 -9.08
N ASN A 38 6.38 -15.76 -9.10
CA ASN A 38 6.00 -16.45 -10.32
C ASN A 38 4.50 -16.27 -10.59
N PRO A 39 4.08 -16.21 -11.87
CA PRO A 39 2.66 -16.20 -12.19
C PRO A 39 1.94 -17.41 -11.57
N GLY A 40 0.77 -17.19 -10.97
CA GLY A 40 -0.02 -18.20 -10.27
C GLY A 40 0.21 -18.28 -8.77
N GLU A 41 1.29 -17.68 -8.25
CA GLU A 41 1.58 -17.63 -6.81
C GLU A 41 0.88 -16.43 -6.14
N ASP A 42 0.86 -16.46 -4.80
CA ASP A 42 0.34 -15.37 -3.96
C ASP A 42 1.52 -14.51 -3.45
N VAL A 43 1.35 -13.19 -3.48
CA VAL A 43 2.38 -12.23 -3.02
C VAL A 43 1.88 -11.37 -1.85
N PRO A 44 2.62 -11.30 -0.73
CA PRO A 44 2.37 -10.31 0.30
C PRO A 44 2.95 -8.95 -0.12
N LEU A 45 2.09 -7.93 -0.20
CA LEU A 45 2.48 -6.53 -0.33
C LEU A 45 2.52 -5.90 1.05
N GLN A 46 3.74 -5.64 1.53
CA GLN A 46 3.97 -5.16 2.89
C GLN A 46 3.75 -3.65 3.01
N CYS A 47 3.02 -3.23 4.04
CA CYS A 47 2.88 -1.82 4.39
C CYS A 47 2.61 -1.63 5.87
N GLN A 48 3.38 -0.71 6.47
CA GLN A 48 3.16 -0.26 7.84
C GLN A 48 2.65 1.17 7.82
N ALA A 49 1.45 1.38 8.36
CA ALA A 49 0.94 2.70 8.68
C ALA A 49 1.48 3.09 10.06
N SER A 50 2.13 4.25 10.16
CA SER A 50 2.70 4.73 11.42
C SER A 50 1.63 5.36 12.32
N ILE A 51 0.73 4.52 12.83
CA ILE A 51 -0.50 4.96 13.51
C ILE A 51 -0.65 4.17 14.82
N ASN A 52 -0.65 4.87 15.95
CA ASN A 52 -0.89 4.29 17.29
C ASN A 52 -2.39 4.24 17.64
N ALA A 53 -3.26 4.10 16.63
CA ALA A 53 -4.71 4.27 16.76
C ALA A 53 -5.45 3.39 15.75
N GLU A 54 -6.75 3.22 15.96
CA GLU A 54 -7.60 2.43 15.07
C GLU A 54 -7.63 3.02 13.65
N ILE A 55 -7.35 2.16 12.67
CA ILE A 55 -7.36 2.50 11.25
C ILE A 55 -8.78 2.34 10.71
N ILE A 56 -9.40 3.44 10.30
CA ILE A 56 -10.75 3.43 9.74
C ILE A 56 -10.77 3.29 8.21
N LEU A 57 -9.62 3.48 7.56
CA LEU A 57 -9.53 3.55 6.11
C LEU A 57 -8.17 3.02 5.64
N VAL A 58 -8.19 2.04 4.74
CA VAL A 58 -7.02 1.53 4.03
C VAL A 58 -7.25 1.65 2.54
N LYS A 59 -6.29 2.22 1.84
CA LYS A 59 -6.26 2.32 0.38
C LYS A 59 -4.97 1.73 -0.14
N TRP A 60 -5.07 0.82 -1.09
CA TRP A 60 -3.98 0.42 -1.95
C TRP A 60 -4.25 0.90 -3.36
N SER A 61 -3.29 1.57 -3.97
CA SER A 61 -3.40 2.13 -5.32
C SER A 61 -2.20 1.76 -6.17
N ARG A 62 -2.40 1.80 -7.49
CA ARG A 62 -1.35 1.70 -8.48
C ARG A 62 -1.17 3.06 -9.17
N PRO A 63 -0.22 3.90 -8.73
CA PRO A 63 -0.03 5.24 -9.29
C PRO A 63 0.32 5.20 -10.78
N ASP A 64 0.96 4.12 -11.24
CA ASP A 64 1.36 3.90 -12.63
C ASP A 64 0.16 3.69 -13.57
N LEU A 65 -0.97 3.17 -13.08
CA LEU A 65 -2.19 2.97 -13.86
C LEU A 65 -3.04 4.25 -14.02
N LYS A 66 -2.70 5.35 -13.32
CA LYS A 66 -3.45 6.63 -13.33
C LYS A 66 -4.98 6.46 -13.20
N SER A 67 -5.42 5.47 -12.41
CA SER A 67 -6.84 5.15 -12.22
C SER A 67 -7.42 5.87 -11.00
N ASN A 68 -8.71 6.17 -11.02
CA ASN A 68 -9.46 6.60 -9.84
C ASN A 68 -9.94 5.42 -8.96
N LYS A 69 -9.57 4.19 -9.34
CA LYS A 69 -9.88 2.94 -8.61
C LYS A 69 -8.66 2.42 -7.86
N TYR A 70 -8.94 1.53 -6.91
CA TYR A 70 -7.96 1.00 -5.97
C TYR A 70 -7.65 -0.47 -6.27
N VAL A 71 -6.48 -0.93 -5.85
CA VAL A 71 -6.17 -2.36 -5.74
C VAL A 71 -6.96 -2.97 -4.59
N PHE A 72 -6.97 -2.28 -3.45
CA PHE A 72 -7.74 -2.65 -2.26
C PHE A 72 -8.30 -1.40 -1.60
N PHE A 73 -9.53 -1.47 -1.12
CA PHE A 73 -10.20 -0.39 -0.44
C PHE A 73 -11.02 -0.95 0.73
N LEU A 74 -10.65 -0.55 1.93
CA LEU A 74 -11.32 -0.92 3.17
C LEU A 74 -11.71 0.36 3.91
N ARG A 75 -12.96 0.44 4.38
CA ARG A 75 -13.43 1.52 5.23
C ARG A 75 -14.27 0.94 6.36
N GLU A 76 -14.06 1.41 7.59
CA GLU A 76 -14.81 0.97 8.79
C GLU A 76 -14.84 -0.56 8.90
N ASN A 77 -13.66 -1.17 8.73
CA ASN A 77 -13.44 -2.62 8.72
C ASN A 77 -14.26 -3.41 7.67
N ARG A 78 -14.69 -2.75 6.59
CA ARG A 78 -15.44 -3.37 5.49
C ARG A 78 -14.75 -3.13 4.14
N PRO A 79 -14.49 -4.17 3.34
CA PRO A 79 -13.97 -4.01 1.99
C PRO A 79 -15.08 -3.54 1.03
N TYR A 80 -14.74 -2.63 0.11
CA TYR A 80 -15.67 -2.10 -0.89
C TYR A 80 -15.15 -2.37 -2.31
N GLU A 81 -15.56 -3.49 -2.90
CA GLU A 81 -15.15 -3.90 -4.26
C GLU A 81 -15.60 -2.93 -5.36
N LYS A 82 -16.65 -2.13 -5.13
CA LYS A 82 -17.13 -1.13 -6.10
C LYS A 82 -16.05 -0.09 -6.45
N TYR A 83 -15.15 0.20 -5.51
CA TYR A 83 -14.02 1.12 -5.71
C TYR A 83 -12.76 0.42 -6.19
N GLN A 84 -12.75 -0.91 -6.22
CA GLN A 84 -11.60 -1.68 -6.68
C GLN A 84 -11.57 -1.81 -8.20
N LEU A 85 -10.35 -1.88 -8.74
CA LEU A 85 -10.08 -2.29 -10.11
C LEU A 85 -10.65 -3.68 -10.36
N PRO A 86 -11.41 -3.90 -11.45
CA PRO A 86 -12.05 -5.19 -11.71
C PRO A 86 -11.10 -6.39 -11.69
N SER A 87 -9.87 -6.21 -12.16
CA SER A 87 -8.84 -7.26 -12.16
C SER A 87 -8.37 -7.68 -10.78
N TYR A 88 -8.60 -6.89 -9.73
CA TYR A 88 -8.13 -7.18 -8.36
C TYR A 88 -9.23 -7.70 -7.43
N ARG A 89 -10.51 -7.63 -7.84
CA ARG A 89 -11.65 -8.09 -7.03
C ARG A 89 -11.53 -9.57 -6.72
N GLY A 90 -11.80 -9.94 -5.46
CA GLY A 90 -11.69 -11.33 -4.98
C GLY A 90 -10.27 -11.88 -4.90
N ARG A 91 -9.24 -11.13 -5.33
CA ARG A 91 -7.83 -11.54 -5.27
C ARG A 91 -7.03 -10.87 -4.16
N VAL A 92 -7.55 -9.84 -3.51
CA VAL A 92 -6.78 -9.05 -2.52
C VAL A 92 -7.45 -9.03 -1.16
N ASN A 93 -6.73 -9.48 -0.13
CA ASN A 93 -7.17 -9.48 1.27
C ASN A 93 -6.10 -8.88 2.19
N LEU A 94 -6.50 -8.38 3.37
CA LEU A 94 -5.54 -8.01 4.41
C LEU A 94 -4.73 -9.23 4.85
N SER A 95 -3.42 -9.04 5.06
CA SER A 95 -2.54 -10.05 5.66
C SER A 95 -2.87 -10.25 7.14
N ASP A 96 -3.24 -9.17 7.83
CA ASP A 96 -3.74 -9.17 9.21
C ASP A 96 -5.09 -8.43 9.25
N PRO A 97 -6.22 -9.14 9.44
CA PRO A 97 -7.54 -8.52 9.54
C PRO A 97 -7.70 -7.53 10.70
N GLU A 98 -6.91 -7.67 11.77
CA GLU A 98 -6.95 -6.77 12.92
C GLU A 98 -6.08 -5.53 12.71
N MET A 99 -5.23 -5.54 11.67
CA MET A 99 -4.28 -4.46 11.34
C MET A 99 -3.45 -4.03 12.55
N LYS A 100 -3.00 -5.01 13.36
CA LYS A 100 -2.25 -4.76 14.60
C LYS A 100 -0.97 -3.98 14.30
N ASP A 101 -0.61 -3.11 15.23
CA ASP A 101 0.56 -2.23 15.14
C ASP A 101 0.60 -1.32 13.90
N GLY A 102 -0.55 -1.15 13.22
CA GLY A 102 -0.64 -0.41 11.97
C GLY A 102 -0.28 -1.22 10.72
N ASN A 103 -0.27 -2.55 10.80
CA ASN A 103 0.01 -3.42 9.67
C ASN A 103 -1.18 -3.41 8.69
N VAL A 104 -1.02 -2.73 7.56
CA VAL A 104 -2.04 -2.65 6.50
C VAL A 104 -1.61 -3.42 5.25
N SER A 105 -0.72 -4.39 5.44
CA SER A 105 -0.24 -5.29 4.39
C SER A 105 -1.41 -6.09 3.79
N VAL A 106 -1.32 -6.38 2.50
CA VAL A 106 -2.30 -7.21 1.79
C VAL A 106 -1.63 -8.39 1.12
N VAL A 107 -2.38 -9.46 0.91
CA VAL A 107 -1.99 -10.59 0.06
C VAL A 107 -2.75 -10.48 -1.26
N LEU A 108 -2.01 -10.34 -2.36
CA LEU A 108 -2.54 -10.44 -3.72
C LEU A 108 -2.38 -11.89 -4.20
N LYS A 109 -3.50 -12.52 -4.52
CA LYS A 109 -3.56 -13.93 -4.92
C LYS A 109 -3.50 -14.12 -6.42
N ASN A 110 -2.96 -15.27 -6.83
CA ASN A 110 -2.89 -15.70 -8.23
C ASN A 110 -2.36 -14.58 -9.13
N VAL A 111 -1.11 -14.17 -8.87
CA VAL A 111 -0.43 -13.06 -9.53
C VAL A 111 -0.24 -13.37 -11.02
N SER A 112 -0.34 -12.34 -11.85
CA SER A 112 -0.09 -12.41 -13.30
C SER A 112 0.94 -11.36 -13.73
N VAL A 113 1.44 -11.50 -14.96
CA VAL A 113 2.35 -10.50 -15.57
C VAL A 113 1.74 -9.10 -15.66
N TYR A 114 0.41 -8.97 -15.62
CA TYR A 114 -0.29 -7.68 -15.63
C TYR A 114 -0.31 -7.00 -14.26
N ASP A 115 -0.02 -7.75 -13.20
CA ASP A 115 0.06 -7.25 -11.84
C ASP A 115 1.44 -6.62 -11.56
N THR A 116 2.40 -6.69 -12.48
CA THR A 116 3.69 -5.99 -12.38
C THR A 116 3.48 -4.48 -12.34
N GLY A 117 4.05 -3.81 -11.33
CA GLY A 117 3.99 -2.37 -11.18
C GLY A 117 4.30 -1.92 -9.75
N THR A 118 4.21 -0.62 -9.52
CA THR A 118 4.40 -0.01 -8.21
C THR A 118 3.07 0.05 -7.45
N TYR A 119 3.08 -0.33 -6.18
CA TYR A 119 1.92 -0.28 -5.30
C TYR A 119 2.15 0.75 -4.21
N GLU A 120 1.13 1.57 -3.95
CA GLU A 120 1.12 2.54 -2.85
C GLU A 120 0.02 2.18 -1.86
N CYS A 121 0.35 2.22 -0.57
CA CYS A 121 -0.59 2.06 0.52
C CYS A 121 -0.81 3.37 1.27
N ARG A 122 -2.04 3.60 1.77
CA ARG A 122 -2.38 4.72 2.67
C ARG A 122 -3.37 4.25 3.72
N GLY A 123 -3.01 4.36 4.99
CA GLY A 123 -3.89 4.18 6.14
C GLY A 123 -4.32 5.52 6.71
N CYS A 124 -5.59 5.68 7.10
CA CYS A 124 -6.06 6.85 7.85
C CYS A 124 -6.75 6.43 9.15
N LYS A 125 -6.46 7.16 10.23
CA LYS A 125 -7.08 6.97 11.54
C LYS A 125 -8.47 7.59 11.61
N GLY A 126 -9.31 7.01 12.45
CA GLY A 126 -10.53 7.68 12.89
C GLY A 126 -10.16 8.92 13.69
N TRP A 127 -10.89 10.01 13.51
CA TRP A 127 -10.82 11.12 14.47
C TRP A 127 -11.65 10.69 15.68
N GLY A 128 -11.04 9.93 16.58
CA GLY A 128 -11.49 9.81 17.96
C GLY A 128 -10.81 10.91 18.74
N ASP A 129 -11.59 11.83 19.27
CA ASP A 129 -11.10 12.89 20.16
C ASP A 129 -10.41 12.27 21.37
N SER A 130 -9.30 12.89 21.76
CA SER A 130 -8.39 12.47 22.84
C SER A 130 -9.03 12.57 24.21
#